data_AF-A0A963HQP3-F1
#
_entry.id   AF-A0A963HQP3-F1
#
_cell.length_a   1.000
_cell.length_b   1.000
_cell.length_c   1.000
_cell.angle_alpha   90.00
_cell.angle_beta   90.00
_cell.angle_gamma   90.00
#
_symmetry.space_group_name_H-M   'P 1'
#
loop_
_entity.id
_entity.type
_entity.pdbx_description
1 polymer ?
#
loop_
_entity_poly.entity_id
_entity_poly.type
_entity_poly.pdbx_seq_one_letter_code
_entity_poly.pdbx_strand_id
1 'polypeptide(L)'
;MERLDVIFANRYVRACYQYQTEQTPTQSWVRAFDATELWWPIVLQHLLMGMNAHINLDLGIAAAKTVPPEELQSLKGDFDKINQVLAGLVGSVRKELAEIWPILGIMNRFLGDIETGIINFSMQEARDAAWSFAEQLSPQPSVRREAMIQEKDAAFAAFSNVIMHPGFALSTVLKIIRLGERGTVRDRIEILE
;
A
#
# COMPACT_ATOMS: atom_id res chain seq x y z
N MET A 1 16.46 -9.67 9.98
CA MET A 1 15.63 -9.35 8.80
C MET A 1 14.59 -10.42 8.49
N GLU A 2 14.94 -11.70 8.39
CA GLU A 2 13.96 -12.77 8.11
C GLU A 2 12.72 -12.75 9.02
N ARG A 3 12.89 -12.50 10.31
CA ARG A 3 11.77 -12.38 11.26
C ARG A 3 10.83 -11.21 10.92
N LEU A 4 11.36 -10.07 10.48
CA LEU A 4 10.55 -8.94 10.04
C LEU A 4 9.73 -9.33 8.81
N ASP A 5 10.37 -9.96 7.82
CA ASP A 5 9.72 -10.36 6.58
C ASP A 5 8.58 -11.35 6.85
N VAL A 6 8.81 -12.35 7.72
CA VAL A 6 7.79 -13.32 8.12
C VAL A 6 6.64 -12.66 8.87
N ILE A 7 6.92 -11.76 9.83
CA ILE A 7 5.85 -11.05 10.56
C ILE A 7 5.05 -10.16 9.61
N PHE A 8 5.73 -9.47 8.70
CA PHE A 8 5.16 -8.58 7.73
C PHE A 8 4.24 -9.32 6.75
N ALA A 9 4.74 -10.36 6.09
CA ALA A 9 3.97 -11.19 5.17
C ALA A 9 2.75 -11.84 5.86
N ASN A 10 2.93 -12.36 7.09
CA ASN A 10 1.82 -12.96 7.83
C ASN A 10 0.70 -11.98 8.17
N ARG A 11 0.96 -10.66 8.20
CA ARG A 11 -0.10 -9.67 8.39
C ARG A 11 -1.08 -9.66 7.22
N TYR A 12 -0.56 -9.65 6.00
CA TYR A 12 -1.37 -9.77 4.79
C TYR A 12 -2.11 -11.12 4.73
N VAL A 13 -1.40 -12.23 4.90
CA VAL A 13 -2.00 -13.57 4.86
C VAL A 13 -3.12 -13.71 5.87
N ARG A 14 -2.92 -13.18 7.10
CA ARG A 14 -3.96 -13.17 8.13
C ARG A 14 -5.14 -12.28 7.74
N ALA A 15 -4.91 -11.10 7.17
CA ALA A 15 -5.99 -10.23 6.71
C ALA A 15 -6.85 -10.90 5.63
N CYS A 16 -6.20 -11.55 4.65
CA CYS A 16 -6.89 -12.34 3.64
C CYS A 16 -7.70 -13.49 4.24
N TYR A 17 -7.09 -14.28 5.13
CA TYR A 17 -7.78 -15.37 5.82
C TYR A 17 -9.01 -14.87 6.58
N GLN A 18 -8.87 -13.76 7.31
CA GLN A 18 -9.98 -13.17 8.04
C GLN A 18 -11.12 -12.78 7.09
N TYR A 19 -10.80 -12.03 6.02
CA TYR A 19 -11.80 -11.60 5.05
C TYR A 19 -12.53 -12.77 4.38
N GLN A 20 -11.78 -13.80 3.95
CA GLN A 20 -12.34 -15.00 3.30
C GLN A 20 -13.16 -15.89 4.23
N THR A 21 -12.96 -15.80 5.55
CA THR A 21 -13.70 -16.58 6.55
C THR A 21 -14.74 -15.75 7.29
N GLU A 22 -15.19 -14.64 6.67
CA GLU A 22 -16.20 -13.72 7.20
C GLU A 22 -15.82 -13.09 8.56
N GLN A 23 -14.54 -13.12 8.92
CA GLN A 23 -14.00 -12.36 10.05
C GLN A 23 -13.57 -10.97 9.59
N THR A 24 -13.50 -10.03 10.52
CA THR A 24 -13.13 -8.64 10.19
C THR A 24 -11.62 -8.43 10.37
N PRO A 25 -10.84 -8.20 9.28
CA PRO A 25 -9.47 -7.70 9.39
C PRO A 25 -9.47 -6.23 9.84
N THR A 26 -8.30 -5.58 9.82
CA THR A 26 -8.22 -4.12 10.07
C THR A 26 -9.05 -3.36 9.04
N GLN A 27 -9.58 -2.20 9.41
CA GLN A 27 -10.49 -1.43 8.55
C GLN A 27 -9.82 -1.02 7.24
N SER A 28 -8.54 -0.66 7.26
CA SER A 28 -7.74 -0.40 6.05
C SER A 28 -7.71 -1.59 5.09
N TRP A 29 -7.58 -2.82 5.60
CA TRP A 29 -7.67 -4.04 4.80
C TRP A 29 -9.09 -4.32 4.30
N VAL A 30 -10.12 -4.10 5.14
CA VAL A 30 -11.53 -4.20 4.71
C VAL A 30 -11.77 -3.29 3.51
N ARG A 31 -11.34 -2.02 3.58
CA ARG A 31 -11.47 -1.08 2.44
C ARG A 31 -10.76 -1.57 1.19
N ALA A 32 -9.56 -2.14 1.33
CA ALA A 32 -8.80 -2.66 0.20
C ALA A 32 -9.47 -3.88 -0.45
N PHE A 33 -9.99 -4.80 0.35
CA PHE A 33 -10.70 -5.98 -0.17
C PHE A 33 -12.08 -5.64 -0.73
N ASP A 34 -12.87 -4.80 -0.06
CA ASP A 34 -14.17 -4.37 -0.59
C ASP A 34 -14.02 -3.64 -1.93
N ALA A 35 -12.91 -2.92 -2.14
CA ALA A 35 -12.62 -2.30 -3.41
C ALA A 35 -12.44 -3.33 -4.55
N THR A 36 -12.04 -4.58 -4.28
CA THR A 36 -11.88 -5.61 -5.32
C THR A 36 -13.21 -6.10 -5.89
N GLU A 37 -14.30 -5.93 -5.15
CA GLU A 37 -15.66 -6.24 -5.63
C GLU A 37 -16.22 -5.16 -6.57
N LEU A 38 -15.53 -4.02 -6.68
CA LEU A 38 -15.95 -2.91 -7.51
C LEU A 38 -15.33 -3.00 -8.92
N TRP A 39 -16.14 -2.74 -9.94
CA TRP A 39 -15.65 -2.75 -11.32
C TRP A 39 -14.91 -1.46 -11.71
N TRP A 40 -15.24 -0.32 -11.12
CA TRP A 40 -14.74 0.99 -11.53
C TRP A 40 -13.28 1.31 -11.17
N PRO A 41 -12.73 0.86 -10.03
CA PRO A 41 -11.36 1.17 -9.69
C PRO A 41 -10.38 0.61 -10.71
N ILE A 42 -9.34 1.39 -11.00
CA ILE A 42 -8.26 0.98 -11.90
C ILE A 42 -7.20 0.17 -11.14
N VAL A 43 -6.32 -0.53 -11.86
CA VAL A 43 -5.23 -1.33 -11.27
C VAL A 43 -4.41 -0.50 -10.29
N LEU A 44 -4.08 0.74 -10.64
CA LEU A 44 -3.34 1.64 -9.75
C LEU A 44 -4.09 1.92 -8.44
N GLN A 45 -5.41 2.08 -8.45
CA GLN A 45 -6.17 2.31 -7.22
C GLN A 45 -6.12 1.07 -6.33
N HIS A 46 -6.25 -0.14 -6.89
CA HIS A 46 -6.09 -1.37 -6.11
C HIS A 46 -4.68 -1.50 -5.51
N LEU A 47 -3.63 -1.17 -6.27
CA LEU A 47 -2.26 -1.16 -5.77
C LEU A 47 -2.11 -0.18 -4.60
N LEU A 48 -2.56 1.07 -4.76
CA LEU A 48 -2.49 2.08 -3.71
C LEU A 48 -3.28 1.69 -2.46
N MET A 49 -4.44 1.04 -2.60
CA MET A 49 -5.23 0.53 -1.48
C MET A 49 -4.49 -0.57 -0.72
N GLY A 50 -3.89 -1.53 -1.43
CA GLY A 50 -3.07 -2.57 -0.83
C GLY A 50 -1.81 -2.01 -0.15
N MET A 51 -1.11 -1.08 -0.80
CA MET A 51 0.06 -0.40 -0.22
C MET A 51 -0.31 0.44 1.01
N ASN A 52 -1.48 1.08 1.00
CA ASN A 52 -1.96 1.85 2.14
C ASN A 52 -2.20 0.96 3.38
N ALA A 53 -2.81 -0.21 3.21
CA ALA A 53 -3.00 -1.15 4.32
C ALA A 53 -1.68 -1.85 4.71
N HIS A 54 -0.92 -2.34 3.72
CA HIS A 54 0.25 -3.17 3.98
C HIS A 54 1.48 -2.34 4.37
N ILE A 55 1.85 -1.31 3.61
CA ILE A 55 3.06 -0.53 3.91
C ILE A 55 2.80 0.45 5.05
N ASN A 56 1.74 1.25 4.97
CA ASN A 56 1.58 2.33 5.94
C ASN A 56 1.18 1.85 7.35
N LEU A 57 0.43 0.75 7.45
CA LEU A 57 0.02 0.17 8.73
C LEU A 57 0.86 -1.05 9.11
N ASP A 58 0.83 -2.13 8.33
CA ASP A 58 1.41 -3.42 8.75
C ASP A 58 2.93 -3.37 8.92
N LEU A 59 3.67 -2.63 8.08
CA LEU A 59 5.13 -2.59 8.14
C LEU A 59 5.65 -2.02 9.46
N GLY A 60 5.06 -0.92 9.95
CA GLY A 60 5.44 -0.33 11.22
C GLY A 60 5.12 -1.23 12.41
N ILE A 61 3.99 -1.93 12.35
CA ILE A 61 3.61 -2.94 13.36
C ILE A 61 4.58 -4.12 13.33
N ALA A 62 4.97 -4.58 12.14
CA ALA A 62 5.89 -5.69 11.97
C ALA A 62 7.28 -5.34 12.52
N ALA A 63 7.80 -4.16 12.17
CA ALA A 63 9.07 -3.65 12.68
C ALA A 63 9.07 -3.58 14.22
N ALA A 64 8.04 -2.97 14.83
CA ALA A 64 7.90 -2.88 16.28
C ALA A 64 7.76 -4.25 16.99
N LYS A 65 7.30 -5.30 16.29
CA LYS A 65 7.16 -6.66 16.84
C LYS A 65 8.36 -7.56 16.59
N THR A 66 9.31 -7.13 15.75
CA THR A 66 10.43 -7.98 15.33
C THR A 66 11.45 -8.15 16.44
N VAL A 67 11.75 -7.08 17.18
CA VAL A 67 12.75 -7.05 18.25
C VAL A 67 12.22 -6.29 19.46
N PRO A 68 12.81 -6.47 20.66
CA PRO A 68 12.56 -5.62 21.81
C PRO A 68 12.83 -4.13 21.50
N PRO A 69 12.22 -3.19 22.24
CA PRO A 69 12.39 -1.75 22.01
C PRO A 69 13.85 -1.28 21.99
N GLU A 70 14.68 -1.84 22.88
CA GLU A 70 16.11 -1.56 23.00
C GLU A 70 16.92 -1.92 21.75
N GLU A 71 16.46 -2.90 20.98
CA GLU A 71 17.12 -3.40 19.78
C GLU A 71 16.54 -2.81 18.50
N LEU A 72 15.43 -2.06 18.56
CA LEU A 72 14.74 -1.56 17.36
C LEU A 72 15.68 -0.80 16.43
N GLN A 73 16.52 0.08 16.98
CA GLN A 73 17.44 0.89 16.18
C GLN A 73 18.48 0.05 15.42
N SER A 74 18.81 -1.15 15.90
CA SER A 74 19.71 -2.06 15.18
C SER A 74 19.13 -2.53 13.84
N LEU A 75 17.80 -2.54 13.69
CA LEU A 75 17.12 -2.88 12.44
C LEU A 75 17.13 -1.76 11.41
N LYS A 76 17.38 -0.50 11.80
CA LYS A 76 17.23 0.67 10.91
C LYS A 76 18.12 0.56 9.67
N GLY A 77 19.37 0.16 9.86
CA GLY A 77 20.32 0.04 8.75
C GLY A 77 19.85 -0.94 7.67
N ASP A 78 19.27 -2.08 8.06
CA ASP A 78 18.75 -3.05 7.09
C ASP A 78 17.39 -2.65 6.53
N PHE A 79 16.55 -2.00 7.35
CA PHE A 79 15.29 -1.40 6.89
C PHE A 79 15.54 -0.40 5.76
N ASP A 80 16.50 0.51 5.93
CA ASP A 80 16.85 1.55 4.95
C ASP A 80 17.48 0.97 3.68
N LYS A 81 18.31 -0.08 3.78
CA LYS A 81 18.84 -0.78 2.61
C LYS A 81 17.72 -1.37 1.74
N ILE A 82 16.70 -1.97 2.36
CA ILE A 82 15.53 -2.47 1.62
C ILE A 82 14.80 -1.30 0.93
N ASN A 83 14.66 -0.14 1.60
CA ASN A 83 14.04 1.04 0.99
C ASN A 83 14.78 1.45 -0.30
N GLN A 84 16.11 1.43 -0.28
CA GLN A 84 16.94 1.77 -1.44
C GLN A 84 16.76 0.78 -2.60
N VAL A 85 16.72 -0.52 -2.30
CA VAL A 85 16.46 -1.56 -3.32
C VAL A 85 15.07 -1.37 -3.92
N LEU A 86 14.04 -1.17 -3.09
CA LEU A 86 12.66 -1.00 -3.56
C LEU A 86 12.48 0.30 -4.36
N ALA A 87 13.17 1.39 -4.01
CA ALA A 87 13.14 2.63 -4.77
C ALA A 87 13.61 2.42 -6.23
N GLY A 88 14.57 1.52 -6.45
CA GLY A 88 15.02 1.13 -7.79
C GLY A 88 13.95 0.41 -8.63
N LEU A 89 12.96 -0.22 -7.99
CA LEU A 89 11.88 -0.95 -8.67
C LEU A 89 10.69 -0.07 -9.06
N VAL A 90 10.53 1.11 -8.44
CA VAL A 90 9.39 2.01 -8.75
C VAL A 90 9.35 2.38 -10.23
N GLY A 91 10.52 2.49 -10.87
CA GLY A 91 10.62 2.75 -12.31
C GLY A 91 10.07 1.61 -13.18
N SER A 92 10.26 0.35 -12.79
CA SER A 92 9.75 -0.80 -13.55
C SER A 92 8.23 -0.91 -13.43
N VAL A 93 7.69 -0.78 -12.21
CA VAL A 93 6.24 -0.80 -11.95
C VAL A 93 5.51 0.27 -12.76
N ARG A 94 6.09 1.48 -12.90
CA ARG A 94 5.50 2.54 -13.75
C ARG A 94 5.43 2.13 -15.22
N LYS A 95 6.46 1.46 -15.71
CA LYS A 95 6.52 0.99 -17.10
C LYS A 95 5.49 -0.11 -17.34
N GLU A 96 5.39 -1.08 -16.43
CA GLU A 96 4.42 -2.18 -16.46
C GLU A 96 2.97 -1.65 -16.42
N LEU A 97 2.69 -0.67 -15.56
CA LEU A 97 1.38 0.02 -15.54
C LEU A 97 1.04 0.72 -16.87
N ALA A 98 2.04 1.24 -17.58
CA ALA A 98 1.84 1.83 -18.91
C ALA A 98 1.53 0.76 -19.99
N GLU A 99 1.93 -0.49 -19.79
CA GLU A 99 1.59 -1.60 -20.67
C GLU A 99 0.14 -2.08 -20.44
N ILE A 100 -0.33 -2.07 -19.19
CA ILE A 100 -1.72 -2.38 -18.83
C ILE A 100 -2.69 -1.36 -19.45
N TRP A 101 -2.29 -0.09 -19.51
CA TRP A 101 -3.05 0.97 -20.16
C TRP A 101 -2.19 1.78 -21.14
N PRO A 102 -2.10 1.38 -22.42
CA PRO A 102 -1.25 2.04 -23.42
C PRO A 102 -1.58 3.52 -23.63
N ILE A 103 -2.83 3.92 -23.40
CA ILE A 103 -3.28 5.32 -23.48
C ILE A 103 -2.72 6.13 -22.29
N LEU A 104 -2.39 5.53 -21.14
CA LEU A 104 -1.61 6.17 -20.06
C LEU A 104 -0.31 6.73 -20.62
N GLY A 105 0.44 5.91 -21.36
CA GLY A 105 1.74 6.29 -21.91
C GLY A 105 1.64 7.44 -22.92
N ILE A 106 0.53 7.51 -23.66
CA ILE A 106 0.23 8.61 -24.58
C ILE A 106 -0.18 9.86 -23.81
N MET A 107 -1.07 9.72 -22.82
CA MET A 107 -1.54 10.81 -21.98
C MET A 107 -0.43 11.36 -21.09
N ASN A 108 0.57 10.56 -20.69
CA ASN A 108 1.74 11.04 -19.93
C ASN A 108 2.55 12.11 -20.71
N ARG A 109 2.41 12.15 -22.04
CA ARG A 109 3.03 13.17 -22.90
C ARG A 109 2.25 14.50 -22.92
N PHE A 110 0.97 14.50 -22.51
CA PHE A 110 0.06 15.65 -22.60
C PHE A 110 -0.56 16.09 -21.26
N LEU A 111 -0.62 15.19 -20.28
CA LEU A 111 -1.23 15.34 -18.96
C LEU A 111 -0.19 14.95 -17.92
N GLY A 112 0.62 15.91 -17.50
CA GLY A 112 1.54 15.73 -16.37
C GLY A 112 0.85 15.39 -15.04
N ASP A 113 -0.49 15.39 -15.00
CA ASP A 113 -1.30 15.27 -13.79
C ASP A 113 -1.69 13.84 -13.38
N ILE A 114 -1.65 12.84 -14.27
CA ILE A 114 -1.96 11.44 -13.87
C ILE A 114 -0.76 10.85 -13.10
N GLU A 115 0.43 11.30 -13.46
CA GLU A 115 1.66 11.00 -12.75
C GLU A 115 1.55 11.43 -11.27
N THR A 116 0.79 12.49 -10.95
CA THR A 116 0.53 13.00 -9.59
C THR A 116 -0.02 11.96 -8.60
N GLY A 117 -0.81 10.98 -9.05
CA GLY A 117 -1.34 9.91 -8.18
C GLY A 117 -0.28 8.90 -7.73
N ILE A 118 0.67 8.55 -8.62
CA ILE A 118 1.84 7.71 -8.33
C ILE A 118 2.96 8.54 -7.70
N ILE A 119 3.09 9.82 -8.07
CA ILE A 119 4.10 10.75 -7.56
C ILE A 119 3.82 11.13 -6.10
N ASN A 120 2.55 11.24 -5.70
CA ASN A 120 2.20 11.54 -4.30
C ASN A 120 2.33 10.32 -3.39
N PHE A 121 2.28 9.09 -3.92
CA PHE A 121 2.65 7.90 -3.15
C PHE A 121 4.15 7.66 -3.28
N SER A 122 4.94 8.33 -2.45
CA SER A 122 6.36 8.02 -2.32
C SER A 122 6.52 6.77 -1.47
N MET A 123 6.99 5.67 -2.08
CA MET A 123 7.39 4.46 -1.37
C MET A 123 8.37 4.74 -0.22
N GLN A 124 9.24 5.73 -0.41
CA GLN A 124 10.17 6.16 0.62
C GLN A 124 9.43 6.80 1.80
N GLU A 125 8.57 7.79 1.55
CA GLU A 125 7.80 8.47 2.59
C GLU A 125 6.89 7.50 3.37
N ALA A 126 6.24 6.57 2.67
CA ALA A 126 5.41 5.53 3.28
C ALA A 126 6.22 4.66 4.25
N ARG A 127 7.44 4.29 3.86
CA ARG A 127 8.33 3.44 4.69
C ARG A 127 8.98 4.22 5.82
N ASP A 128 9.33 5.48 5.61
CA ASP A 128 9.82 6.38 6.66
C ASP A 128 8.73 6.64 7.71
N ALA A 129 7.48 6.83 7.28
CA ALA A 129 6.32 6.92 8.16
C ALA A 129 6.07 5.61 8.93
N ALA A 130 6.22 4.45 8.28
CA ALA A 130 6.13 3.15 8.93
C ALA A 130 7.24 2.96 9.99
N TRP A 131 8.47 3.39 9.70
CA TRP A 131 9.56 3.38 10.67
C TRP A 131 9.26 4.28 11.86
N SER A 132 8.84 5.52 11.62
CA SER A 132 8.47 6.44 12.70
C SER A 132 7.34 5.87 13.57
N PHE A 133 6.37 5.19 12.95
CA PHE A 133 5.32 4.51 13.68
C PHE A 133 5.87 3.36 14.53
N ALA A 134 6.81 2.56 14.01
CA ALA A 134 7.46 1.50 14.77
C ALA A 134 8.20 2.03 16.02
N GLU A 135 8.92 3.15 15.89
CA GLU A 135 9.62 3.81 17.00
C GLU A 135 8.66 4.27 18.10
N GLN A 136 7.50 4.80 17.71
CA GLN A 136 6.47 5.23 18.66
C GLN A 136 5.78 4.04 19.32
N LEU A 137 5.57 2.96 18.56
CA LEU A 137 4.76 1.80 18.95
C LEU A 137 5.52 0.78 19.81
N SER A 138 6.81 0.58 19.52
CA SER A 138 7.66 -0.42 20.19
C SER A 138 7.74 -0.26 21.71
N PRO A 139 8.06 0.92 22.28
CA PRO A 139 8.22 1.09 23.73
C PRO A 139 6.90 1.04 24.52
N GLN A 140 5.75 0.98 23.84
CA GLN A 140 4.45 1.10 24.49
C GLN A 140 3.98 -0.23 25.10
N PRO A 141 3.25 -0.19 26.23
CA PRO A 141 2.59 -1.37 26.77
C PRO A 141 1.50 -1.87 25.82
N SER A 142 1.15 -3.16 25.91
CA SER A 142 0.23 -3.84 24.98
C SER A 142 -1.10 -3.12 24.75
N VAL A 143 -1.74 -2.62 25.82
CA VAL A 143 -3.02 -1.90 25.73
C VAL A 143 -2.89 -0.60 24.94
N ARG A 144 -1.84 0.19 25.22
CA ARG A 144 -1.60 1.44 24.49
C ARG A 144 -1.20 1.17 23.04
N ARG A 145 -0.43 0.11 22.82
CA ARG A 145 -0.02 -0.34 21.49
C ARG A 145 -1.23 -0.67 20.61
N GLU A 146 -2.18 -1.44 21.13
CA GLU A 146 -3.39 -1.81 20.39
C GLU A 146 -4.24 -0.57 20.07
N ALA A 147 -4.41 0.35 21.03
CA ALA A 147 -5.13 1.60 20.78
C ALA A 147 -4.47 2.46 19.67
N MET A 148 -3.13 2.55 19.67
CA MET A 148 -2.39 3.26 18.62
C MET A 148 -2.53 2.60 17.24
N ILE A 149 -2.55 1.26 17.20
CA ILE A 149 -2.81 0.51 15.96
C ILE A 149 -4.21 0.83 15.43
N GLN A 150 -5.23 0.82 16.29
CA GLN A 150 -6.61 1.10 15.90
C GLN A 150 -6.78 2.55 15.41
N GLU A 151 -6.16 3.51 16.08
CA GLU A 151 -6.17 4.92 15.66
C GLU A 151 -5.51 5.09 14.28
N LYS A 152 -4.34 4.47 14.08
CA LYS A 152 -3.61 4.51 12.82
C LYS A 152 -4.37 3.81 11.70
N ASP A 153 -5.00 2.67 11.99
CA ASP A 153 -5.86 1.92 11.07
C ASP A 153 -7.07 2.76 10.63
N ALA A 154 -7.76 3.41 11.57
CA ALA A 154 -8.88 4.29 11.26
C ALA A 154 -8.47 5.45 10.33
N ALA A 155 -7.28 6.04 10.57
CA ALA A 155 -6.75 7.09 9.71
C ALA A 155 -6.47 6.59 8.28
N PHE A 156 -5.86 5.40 8.12
CA PHE A 156 -5.61 4.84 6.79
C PHE A 156 -6.87 4.29 6.11
N ALA A 157 -7.84 3.81 6.86
CA ALA A 157 -9.16 3.48 6.35
C ALA A 157 -9.87 4.73 5.81
N ALA A 158 -9.74 5.88 6.48
CA ALA A 158 -10.25 7.16 5.97
C ALA A 158 -9.48 7.62 4.73
N PHE A 159 -8.15 7.48 4.72
CA PHE A 159 -7.32 7.83 3.55
C PHE A 159 -7.67 7.01 2.30
N SER A 160 -8.18 5.80 2.47
CA SER A 160 -8.68 4.96 1.36
C SER A 160 -9.75 5.69 0.53
N ASN A 161 -10.55 6.57 1.15
CA ASN A 161 -11.53 7.38 0.43
C ASN A 161 -10.87 8.38 -0.53
N VAL A 162 -9.69 8.92 -0.18
CA VAL A 162 -8.93 9.83 -1.04
C VAL A 162 -8.40 9.08 -2.27
N ILE A 163 -7.92 7.85 -2.08
CA ILE A 163 -7.46 6.98 -3.17
C ILE A 163 -8.62 6.65 -4.12
N MET A 164 -9.79 6.34 -3.56
CA MET A 164 -10.97 5.91 -4.34
C MET A 164 -11.71 7.08 -5.00
N HIS A 165 -11.66 8.26 -4.39
CA HIS A 165 -12.41 9.45 -4.82
C HIS A 165 -11.53 10.72 -4.79
N PRO A 166 -10.54 10.84 -5.68
CA PRO A 166 -9.58 11.94 -5.66
C PRO A 166 -10.13 13.27 -6.24
N GLY A 167 -11.45 13.47 -6.20
CA GLY A 167 -12.15 14.63 -6.76
C GLY A 167 -12.72 14.40 -8.16
N PHE A 168 -13.62 15.29 -8.59
CA PHE A 168 -14.45 15.10 -9.79
C PHE A 168 -13.66 14.96 -11.09
N ALA A 169 -12.70 15.87 -11.33
CA ALA A 169 -11.91 15.88 -12.56
C ALA A 169 -11.07 14.60 -12.69
N LEU A 170 -10.28 14.28 -11.66
CA LEU A 170 -9.44 13.08 -11.66
C LEU A 170 -10.28 11.79 -11.68
N SER A 171 -11.40 11.74 -10.94
CA SER A 171 -12.31 10.58 -11.01
C SER A 171 -12.88 10.35 -12.41
N THR A 172 -13.15 11.42 -13.17
CA THR A 172 -13.62 11.31 -14.56
C THR A 172 -12.52 10.73 -15.46
N VAL A 173 -11.28 11.21 -15.29
CA VAL A 173 -10.12 10.66 -15.98
C VAL A 173 -9.97 9.17 -15.65
N LEU A 174 -9.97 8.79 -14.37
CA LEU A 174 -9.85 7.41 -13.90
C LEU A 174 -10.91 6.47 -14.51
N LYS A 175 -12.15 6.93 -14.70
CA LYS A 175 -13.19 6.15 -15.39
C LYS A 175 -12.84 5.89 -16.86
N ILE A 176 -12.27 6.88 -17.55
CA ILE A 176 -11.77 6.71 -18.92
C ILE A 176 -10.61 5.72 -18.94
N ILE A 177 -9.69 5.81 -17.96
CA ILE A 177 -8.61 4.83 -17.78
C ILE A 177 -9.19 3.43 -17.68
N ARG A 178 -10.16 3.23 -16.78
CA ARG A 178 -10.74 1.92 -16.53
C ARG A 178 -11.33 1.27 -17.78
N LEU A 179 -12.00 2.06 -18.62
CA LEU A 179 -12.55 1.59 -19.90
C LEU A 179 -11.47 1.17 -20.90
N GLY A 180 -10.25 1.70 -20.76
CA GLY A 180 -9.11 1.38 -21.61
C GLY A 180 -8.19 0.29 -21.06
N GLU A 181 -8.30 -0.11 -19.78
CA GLU A 181 -7.51 -1.20 -19.23
C GLU A 181 -7.88 -2.53 -19.89
N ARG A 182 -6.87 -3.25 -20.40
CA ARG A 182 -7.08 -4.52 -21.09
C ARG A 182 -6.67 -5.70 -20.20
N GLY A 183 -6.97 -6.90 -20.68
CA GLY A 183 -6.57 -8.14 -20.02
C GLY A 183 -7.40 -8.50 -18.78
N THR A 184 -7.30 -9.76 -18.40
CA THR A 184 -7.82 -10.32 -17.16
C THR A 184 -6.94 -9.93 -15.97
N VAL A 185 -7.39 -10.21 -14.75
CA VAL A 185 -6.56 -10.06 -13.55
C VAL A 185 -5.26 -10.86 -13.66
N ARG A 186 -5.32 -12.06 -14.24
CA ARG A 186 -4.14 -12.90 -14.49
C ARG A 186 -3.15 -12.21 -15.42
N ASP A 187 -3.62 -11.74 -16.58
CA ASP A 187 -2.74 -11.09 -17.57
C ASP A 187 -2.04 -9.86 -16.96
N ARG A 188 -2.75 -9.12 -16.11
CA ARG A 188 -2.20 -7.95 -15.42
C ARG A 188 -1.17 -8.32 -14.36
N ILE A 189 -1.37 -9.42 -13.64
CA ILE A 189 -0.37 -9.95 -12.69
C ILE A 189 0.88 -10.38 -13.45
N GLU A 190 0.74 -11.09 -14.58
CA GLU A 190 1.88 -11.52 -15.41
C GLU A 190 2.68 -10.34 -15.98
N ILE A 191 2.05 -9.17 -16.19
CA ILE A 191 2.75 -7.94 -16.60
C ILE A 191 3.53 -7.30 -15.44
N LEU A 192 3.11 -7.51 -14.19
CA LEU A 192 3.68 -6.89 -12.99
C LEU A 192 4.76 -7.76 -12.30
N GLU A 193 5.08 -8.94 -12.84
CA GLU A 193 6.11 -9.87 -12.36
C GLU A 193 7.41 -9.77 -13.17
#